data_AF-A0A849DGA9-F1
#
_entry.id   AF-A0A849DGA9-F1
#
_cell.length_a   1.000
_cell.length_b   1.000
_cell.length_c   1.000
_cell.angle_alpha   90.00
_cell.angle_beta   90.00
_cell.angle_gamma   90.00
#
_symmetry.space_group_name_H-M   'P 1'
#
loop_
_entity.id
_entity.type
_entity.pdbx_description
1 polymer ?
#
loop_
_entity_poly.entity_id
_entity_poly.type
_entity_poly.pdbx_seq_one_letter_code
_entity_poly.pdbx_strand_id
1 'polypeptide(L)'
;MTYQIWWEENLGAEPVADAATLADILDPTQAGFAMHGARAFAYFIAPEEDADAVLRIDLDHDRDRAAIRWLPDATHGIEPHADSQPVEPIEVWEAYQGIVTIPAKILTVSATMARRAAAEYVTTGQRPASLTWTAGTTA
;
A
#
# COMPACT_ATOMS: atom_id res chain seq x y z
N MET A 1 -8.22 9.63 16.12
CA MET A 1 -7.81 10.03 14.77
C MET A 1 -8.52 9.09 13.82
N THR A 2 -9.35 9.61 12.93
CA THR A 2 -10.06 8.81 11.93
C THR A 2 -9.20 8.78 10.67
N TYR A 3 -9.10 7.61 10.06
CA TYR A 3 -8.39 7.44 8.80
C TYR A 3 -9.37 7.25 7.67
N GLN A 4 -8.88 7.44 6.45
CA GLN A 4 -9.58 7.13 5.24
C GLN A 4 -8.67 6.32 4.32
N ILE A 5 -9.26 5.41 3.56
CA ILE A 5 -8.59 4.63 2.52
C ILE A 5 -9.27 4.84 1.19
N TRP A 6 -8.49 4.94 0.12
CA TRP A 6 -9.01 4.99 -1.24
C TRP A 6 -8.09 4.19 -2.17
N TRP A 7 -8.67 3.65 -3.24
CA TRP A 7 -7.96 2.92 -4.31
C TRP A 7 -8.32 3.46 -5.70
N GLU A 8 -9.36 4.29 -5.78
CA GLU A 8 -9.70 5.13 -6.92
C GLU A 8 -10.22 6.48 -6.40
N GLU A 9 -9.61 7.59 -6.84
CA GLU A 9 -10.01 8.94 -6.39
C GLU A 9 -11.48 9.29 -6.70
N ASN A 10 -12.10 8.63 -7.69
CA ASN A 10 -13.48 8.90 -8.11
C ASN A 10 -14.56 8.05 -7.41
N LEU A 11 -14.20 7.01 -6.65
CA LEU A 11 -15.16 6.15 -5.96
C LEU A 11 -15.46 6.57 -4.51
N GLY A 12 -14.80 7.63 -4.03
CA GLY A 12 -14.89 8.10 -2.66
C GLY A 12 -13.93 7.35 -1.74
N ALA A 13 -13.54 8.00 -0.64
CA ALA A 13 -12.72 7.39 0.39
C ALA A 13 -13.61 6.65 1.39
N GLU A 14 -13.17 5.48 1.85
CA GLU A 14 -13.84 4.72 2.89
C GLU A 14 -13.23 5.03 4.26
N PRO A 15 -14.05 5.20 5.32
CA PRO A 15 -13.55 5.45 6.65
C PRO A 15 -12.88 4.21 7.23
N VAL A 16 -11.73 4.40 7.86
CA VAL A 16 -10.96 3.40 8.60
C VAL A 16 -10.95 3.81 10.06
N ALA A 17 -11.81 3.15 10.85
CA ALA A 17 -11.95 3.44 12.27
C ALA A 17 -10.78 2.91 13.10
N ASP A 18 -10.22 1.76 12.69
CA ASP A 18 -9.14 1.07 13.39
C ASP A 18 -8.39 0.08 12.46
N ALA A 19 -7.36 -0.55 13.01
CA ALA A 19 -6.55 -1.54 12.31
C ALA A 19 -7.33 -2.81 11.90
N ALA A 20 -8.42 -3.15 12.59
CA ALA A 20 -9.25 -4.31 12.23
C ALA A 20 -10.07 -4.01 10.98
N THR A 21 -10.71 -2.84 10.94
CA THR A 21 -11.40 -2.32 9.76
C THR A 21 -10.47 -2.28 8.55
N LEU A 22 -9.24 -1.81 8.74
CA LEU A 22 -8.23 -1.80 7.67
C LEU A 22 -7.86 -3.20 7.19
N ALA A 23 -7.72 -4.16 8.11
CA ALA A 23 -7.39 -5.53 7.75
C ALA A 23 -8.48 -6.17 6.88
N ASP A 24 -9.75 -5.90 7.18
CA ASP A 24 -10.89 -6.38 6.38
C ASP A 24 -10.89 -5.77 4.97
N ILE A 25 -10.57 -4.48 4.83
CA ILE A 25 -10.49 -3.80 3.51
C ILE A 25 -9.33 -4.34 2.67
N LEU A 26 -8.19 -4.64 3.30
CA LEU A 26 -7.01 -5.21 2.63
C LEU A 26 -7.09 -6.74 2.43
N ASP A 27 -8.22 -7.38 2.80
CA ASP A 27 -8.45 -8.79 2.54
C ASP A 27 -8.87 -9.01 1.08
N PRO A 28 -8.08 -9.77 0.29
CA PRO A 28 -8.41 -10.04 -1.11
C PRO A 28 -9.74 -10.79 -1.32
N THR A 29 -10.27 -11.46 -0.29
CA THR A 29 -11.54 -12.18 -0.37
C THR A 29 -12.76 -11.28 -0.20
N GLN A 30 -12.61 -10.18 0.53
CA GLN A 30 -13.66 -9.16 0.70
C GLN A 30 -13.69 -8.21 -0.47
N ALA A 31 -12.53 -7.98 -1.04
CA ALA A 31 -12.40 -6.99 -2.05
C ALA A 31 -12.74 -7.58 -3.41
N GLY A 32 -13.85 -7.14 -3.99
CA GLY A 32 -14.41 -7.59 -5.29
C GLY A 32 -13.52 -7.28 -6.51
N PHE A 33 -12.20 -7.25 -6.32
CA PHE A 33 -11.13 -6.82 -7.20
C PHE A 33 -10.90 -7.68 -8.45
N ALA A 34 -11.76 -8.64 -8.74
CA ALA A 34 -11.69 -9.42 -9.98
C ALA A 34 -12.21 -8.66 -11.22
N MET A 35 -12.79 -7.46 -11.06
CA MET A 35 -13.21 -6.65 -12.20
C MET A 35 -11.96 -6.19 -12.98
N HIS A 36 -11.78 -6.72 -14.19
CA HIS A 36 -10.70 -6.41 -15.16
C HIS A 36 -9.39 -7.22 -15.10
N GLY A 37 -9.29 -8.23 -14.22
CA GLY A 37 -8.10 -9.11 -14.19
C GLY A 37 -6.82 -8.44 -13.66
N ALA A 38 -6.95 -7.26 -13.03
CA ALA A 38 -5.87 -6.64 -12.28
C ALA A 38 -5.53 -7.50 -11.06
N ARG A 39 -4.24 -7.83 -10.92
CA ARG A 39 -3.72 -8.69 -9.83
C ARG A 39 -3.17 -7.89 -8.65
N ALA A 40 -2.97 -6.59 -8.87
CA ALA A 40 -2.42 -5.69 -7.87
C ALA A 40 -3.15 -4.35 -7.84
N PHE A 41 -3.23 -3.77 -6.64
CA PHE A 41 -3.99 -2.56 -6.35
C PHE A 41 -3.15 -1.55 -5.59
N ALA A 42 -3.34 -0.28 -5.91
CA ALA A 42 -2.79 0.83 -5.14
C ALA A 42 -3.83 1.24 -4.10
N TYR A 43 -3.45 1.17 -2.84
CA TYR A 43 -4.20 1.72 -1.72
C TYR A 43 -3.49 2.95 -1.20
N PHE A 44 -4.25 3.95 -0.83
CA PHE A 44 -3.77 5.18 -0.22
C PHE A 44 -4.49 5.34 1.10
N ILE A 45 -3.72 5.55 2.17
CA ILE A 45 -4.25 5.64 3.53
C ILE A 45 -3.74 6.96 4.12
N ALA A 46 -4.65 7.77 4.65
CA ALA A 46 -4.30 9.03 5.31
C ALA A 46 -5.26 9.35 6.48
N PRO A 47 -4.83 10.14 7.46
CA PRO A 47 -5.72 10.77 8.43
C PRO A 47 -6.73 11.68 7.70
N GLU A 48 -7.96 11.76 8.18
CA GLU A 48 -8.93 12.74 7.66
C GLU A 48 -8.46 14.19 7.85
N GLU A 49 -7.70 14.45 8.92
CA GLU A 49 -7.23 15.78 9.31
C GLU A 49 -5.87 16.19 8.71
N ASP A 50 -5.13 15.24 8.13
CA ASP A 50 -3.81 15.47 7.53
C ASP A 50 -3.67 14.61 6.26
N ALA A 51 -4.27 15.09 5.17
CA ALA A 51 -4.25 14.41 3.88
C ALA A 51 -2.86 14.37 3.23
N ASP A 52 -1.85 15.06 3.77
CA ASP A 52 -0.48 15.02 3.24
C ASP A 52 0.29 13.80 3.79
N ALA A 53 -0.06 13.31 4.99
CA ALA A 53 0.50 12.11 5.59
C ALA A 53 -0.04 10.82 4.92
N VAL A 54 0.27 10.61 3.64
CA VAL A 54 -0.25 9.45 2.90
C VAL A 54 0.73 8.28 2.91
N LEU A 55 0.22 7.12 3.32
CA LEU A 55 0.85 5.83 3.10
C LEU A 55 0.27 5.19 1.84
N ARG A 56 1.09 4.98 0.80
CA ARG A 56 0.71 4.25 -0.40
C ARG A 56 1.18 2.80 -0.30
N ILE A 57 0.31 1.86 -0.65
CA ILE A 57 0.58 0.44 -0.69
C ILE A 57 0.18 -0.09 -2.07
N ASP A 58 1.15 -0.54 -2.85
CA ASP A 58 0.93 -1.29 -4.08
C ASP A 58 0.99 -2.78 -3.75
N LEU A 59 -0.13 -3.50 -3.73
CA LEU A 59 -0.21 -4.87 -3.21
C LEU A 59 -0.63 -5.86 -4.30
N ASP A 60 0.21 -6.86 -4.56
CA ASP A 60 -0.07 -8.03 -5.40
C ASP A 60 -0.52 -9.18 -4.49
N HIS A 61 -1.84 -9.39 -4.46
CA HIS A 61 -2.48 -10.37 -3.56
C HIS A 61 -2.18 -11.82 -3.96
N ASP A 62 -1.85 -12.07 -5.23
CA ASP A 62 -1.58 -13.43 -5.74
C ASP A 62 -0.17 -13.92 -5.41
N ARG A 63 0.80 -13.01 -5.27
CA ARG A 63 2.22 -13.33 -5.14
C ARG A 63 2.86 -12.89 -3.82
N ASP A 64 2.06 -12.59 -2.80
CA ASP A 64 2.49 -12.19 -1.45
C ASP A 64 3.60 -11.12 -1.48
N ARG A 65 3.39 -10.07 -2.27
CA ARG A 65 4.38 -9.01 -2.46
C ARG A 65 3.73 -7.64 -2.60
N ALA A 66 4.44 -6.62 -2.15
CA ALA A 66 3.98 -5.26 -2.08
C ALA A 66 5.13 -4.26 -2.20
N ALA A 67 4.81 -3.05 -2.67
CA ALA A 67 5.63 -1.86 -2.47
C ALA A 67 4.91 -0.93 -1.50
N ILE A 68 5.66 -0.34 -0.57
CA ILE A 68 5.14 0.68 0.33
C ILE A 68 5.91 1.96 0.13
N ARG A 69 5.18 3.07 0.03
CA ARG A 69 5.75 4.41 -0.09
C ARG A 69 5.15 5.36 0.92
N TRP A 70 6.01 6.14 1.57
CA TRP A 70 5.60 7.29 2.36
C TRP A 70 5.58 8.49 1.43
N LEU A 71 4.39 9.00 1.09
CA LEU A 71 4.29 10.09 0.10
C LEU A 71 4.90 11.41 0.58
N PRO A 72 4.88 11.80 1.87
CA PRO A 72 5.48 13.06 2.33
C PRO A 72 6.95 13.28 1.93
N ASP A 73 7.76 12.22 1.90
CA ASP A 73 9.19 12.32 1.56
C ASP A 73 9.61 11.36 0.42
N ALA A 74 8.63 10.73 -0.23
CA ALA A 74 8.81 9.74 -1.29
C ALA A 74 9.76 8.56 -0.94
N THR A 75 9.94 8.25 0.35
CA THR A 75 10.72 7.09 0.78
C THR A 75 9.95 5.78 0.57
N HIS A 76 10.69 4.70 0.33
CA HIS A 76 10.14 3.34 0.17
C HIS A 76 10.48 2.49 1.38
N GLY A 77 9.52 1.67 1.79
CA GLY A 77 9.67 0.68 2.85
C GLY A 77 10.32 -0.61 2.33
N ILE A 78 11.31 -1.08 3.06
CA ILE A 78 11.97 -2.37 2.86
C ILE A 78 11.63 -3.24 4.06
N GLU A 79 11.11 -4.44 3.79
CA GLU A 79 10.92 -5.44 4.83
C GLU A 79 12.28 -5.92 5.35
N PRO A 80 12.54 -5.80 6.67
CA PRO A 80 13.77 -6.32 7.26
C PRO A 80 13.86 -7.83 7.04
N HIS A 81 15.01 -8.32 6.60
CA HIS A 81 15.27 -9.75 6.36
C HIS A 81 14.43 -10.39 5.25
N ALA A 82 13.95 -9.62 4.26
CA ALA A 82 13.35 -10.21 3.08
C ALA A 82 14.36 -11.10 2.33
N ASP A 83 14.12 -12.41 2.32
CA ASP A 83 15.02 -13.42 1.75
C ASP A 83 15.04 -13.45 0.20
N SER A 84 14.20 -12.65 -0.47
CA SER A 84 14.13 -12.61 -1.93
C SER A 84 13.72 -11.23 -2.46
N GLN A 85 14.51 -10.70 -3.40
CA GLN A 85 14.07 -9.59 -4.25
C GLN A 85 13.12 -10.11 -5.33
N PRO A 86 11.97 -9.46 -5.58
CA PRO A 86 11.09 -9.85 -6.66
C PRO A 86 11.79 -9.70 -8.01
N VAL A 87 11.55 -10.66 -8.89
CA VAL A 87 12.17 -10.72 -10.22
C VAL A 87 11.30 -10.10 -11.31
N GLU A 88 10.03 -9.85 -11.05
CA GLU A 88 9.08 -9.32 -12.04
C GLU A 88 8.34 -8.08 -11.51
N PRO A 89 8.12 -7.05 -12.35
CA PRO A 89 7.27 -5.92 -11.99
C PRO A 89 5.82 -6.35 -11.75
N ILE A 90 5.02 -5.45 -11.18
CA ILE A 90 3.56 -5.60 -11.12
C ILE A 90 2.90 -4.49 -11.93
N GLU A 91 1.72 -4.80 -12.43
CA GLU A 91 0.81 -3.84 -13.06
C GLU A 91 -0.30 -3.52 -12.07
N VAL A 92 -0.41 -2.25 -11.71
CA VAL A 92 -1.40 -1.73 -10.79
C VAL A 92 -2.33 -0.81 -11.55
N TRP A 93 -3.63 -0.96 -11.32
CA TRP A 93 -4.61 -0.03 -11.87
C TRP A 93 -4.66 1.26 -11.04
N GLU A 94 -4.47 2.41 -11.69
CA GLU A 94 -4.67 3.73 -11.11
C GLU A 94 -5.72 4.52 -11.93
N ALA A 95 -6.67 5.17 -11.26
CA ALA A 95 -7.82 5.79 -11.91
C ALA A 95 -7.48 6.82 -13.02
N TYR A 96 -6.40 7.60 -12.87
CA TYR A 96 -6.00 8.62 -13.84
C TYR A 96 -4.84 8.22 -14.76
N GLN A 97 -4.02 7.25 -14.34
CA GLN A 97 -2.86 6.82 -15.08
C GLN A 97 -3.12 5.52 -15.86
N GLY A 98 -4.24 4.85 -15.59
CA GLY A 98 -4.54 3.53 -16.12
C GLY A 98 -3.63 2.48 -15.48
N ILE A 99 -3.15 1.53 -16.27
CA ILE A 99 -2.21 0.52 -15.78
C ILE A 99 -0.83 1.15 -15.60
N VAL A 100 -0.35 1.17 -14.35
CA VAL A 100 0.98 1.64 -13.96
C VAL A 100 1.87 0.45 -13.64
N THR A 101 3.07 0.43 -14.22
CA THR A 101 4.08 -0.58 -13.92
C THR A 101 4.88 -0.18 -12.69
N ILE A 102 4.78 -0.97 -11.62
CA ILE A 102 5.61 -0.85 -10.43
C ILE A 102 6.85 -1.74 -10.63
N PRO A 103 8.07 -1.17 -10.58
CA PRO A 103 9.27 -1.93 -10.89
C PRO A 103 9.59 -2.93 -9.77
N ALA A 104 10.09 -4.11 -10.15
CA ALA A 104 10.40 -5.20 -9.23
C ALA A 104 11.33 -4.79 -8.06
N LYS A 105 12.25 -3.84 -8.33
CA LYS A 105 13.24 -3.33 -7.37
C LYS A 105 12.66 -2.65 -6.12
N ILE A 106 11.38 -2.24 -6.14
CA ILE A 106 10.71 -1.59 -4.99
C ILE A 106 9.64 -2.48 -4.34
N LEU A 107 9.41 -3.68 -4.85
CA LEU A 107 8.44 -4.65 -4.30
C LEU A 107 9.04 -5.41 -3.09
N THR A 108 9.68 -4.70 -2.18
CA THR A 108 10.53 -5.26 -1.13
C THR A 108 9.79 -5.64 0.15
N VAL A 109 8.47 -5.80 0.10
CA VAL A 109 7.62 -6.06 1.26
C VAL A 109 6.65 -7.21 0.94
N SER A 110 6.44 -8.15 1.85
CA SER A 110 5.39 -9.18 1.75
C SER A 110 4.00 -8.60 1.96
N ALA A 111 2.94 -9.28 1.53
CA ALA A 111 1.57 -8.82 1.81
C ALA A 111 1.29 -8.81 3.32
N THR A 112 1.82 -9.81 4.04
CA THR A 112 1.74 -9.87 5.50
C THR A 112 2.38 -8.65 6.16
N MET A 113 3.61 -8.31 5.78
CA MET A 113 4.29 -7.15 6.34
C MET A 113 3.60 -5.84 5.94
N ALA A 114 3.06 -5.77 4.72
CA ALA A 114 2.32 -4.59 4.27
C ALA A 114 1.07 -4.33 5.11
N ARG A 115 0.28 -5.38 5.40
CA ARG A 115 -0.89 -5.27 6.30
C ARG A 115 -0.47 -4.86 7.71
N ARG A 116 0.63 -5.42 8.22
CA ARG A 116 1.18 -5.04 9.53
C ARG A 116 1.61 -3.57 9.59
N ALA A 117 2.31 -3.09 8.57
CA ALA A 117 2.75 -1.70 8.48
C ALA A 117 1.55 -0.75 8.37
N ALA A 118 0.52 -1.12 7.60
CA ALA A 118 -0.71 -0.36 7.49
C ALA A 118 -1.45 -0.26 8.84
N ALA A 119 -1.55 -1.39 9.56
CA ALA A 119 -2.14 -1.43 10.90
C ALA A 119 -1.34 -0.58 11.92
N GLU A 120 -0.01 -0.66 11.88
CA GLU A 120 0.87 0.19 12.69
C GLU A 120 0.63 1.67 12.38
N TYR A 121 0.49 2.02 11.11
CA TYR A 121 0.25 3.40 10.70
C TYR A 121 -1.06 3.95 11.28
N VAL A 122 -2.16 3.24 11.10
CA VAL A 122 -3.48 3.63 11.63
C VAL A 122 -3.48 3.68 13.16
N THR A 123 -2.70 2.83 13.82
CA THR A 123 -2.61 2.80 15.29
C THR A 123 -1.81 3.97 15.85
N THR A 124 -0.73 4.36 15.18
CA THR A 124 0.28 5.28 15.74
C THR A 124 0.21 6.69 15.15
N GLY A 125 -0.32 6.85 13.94
CA GLY A 125 -0.20 8.08 13.17
C GLY A 125 1.21 8.42 12.75
N GLN A 126 2.13 7.46 12.78
CA GLN A 126 3.52 7.66 12.43
C GLN A 126 3.92 6.74 11.28
N ARG A 127 4.89 7.17 10.48
CA ARG A 127 5.50 6.33 9.45
C ARG A 127 5.92 4.98 10.08
N PRO A 128 5.46 3.83 9.55
CA PRO A 128 5.67 2.51 10.17
C PRO A 128 7.13 2.22 10.51
N ALA A 129 7.42 1.94 11.78
CA ALA A 129 8.76 1.58 12.27
C ALA A 129 9.09 0.10 12.02
N SER A 130 8.10 -0.73 11.67
CA SER A 130 8.31 -2.11 11.23
C SER A 130 9.08 -2.24 9.91
N LEU A 131 9.24 -1.16 9.15
CA LEU A 131 9.95 -1.12 7.87
C LEU A 131 11.25 -0.32 7.98
N THR A 132 12.24 -0.71 7.18
CA THR A 132 13.42 0.15 6.93
C THR A 132 13.12 1.08 5.76
N TRP A 133 13.31 2.38 5.94
CA TRP A 133 12.98 3.38 4.91
C TRP A 133 14.22 3.81 4.14
N THR A 134 14.13 3.75 2.81
CA THR A 134 15.17 4.26 1.92
C THR A 134 14.63 5.39 1.05
N ALA A 135 15.49 6.33 0.67
CA ALA A 135 15.13 7.32 -0.35
C ALA A 135 14.73 6.60 -1.64
N GLY A 136 13.62 7.03 -2.24
CA GLY A 136 13.22 6.53 -3.54
C GLY A 136 14.28 6.86 -4.57
N THR A 137 14.84 5.85 -5.23
CA THR A 137 15.62 6.09 -6.44
C THR A 137 14.63 6.51 -7.51
N THR A 138 14.58 7.80 -7.85
CA THR A 138 13.94 8.27 -9.07
C THR A 138 14.52 7.45 -10.23
N ALA A 139 13.70 6.59 -10.82
CA ALA A 139 13.98 5.97 -12.09
C ALA A 139 13.55 6.93 -13.19
#